data_AF-A0A086ZH19-F1
#
_entry.id   AF-A0A086ZH19-F1
#
_cell.length_a   1.000
_cell.length_b   1.000
_cell.length_c   1.000
_cell.angle_alpha   90.00
_cell.angle_beta   90.00
_cell.angle_gamma   90.00
#
_symmetry.space_group_name_H-M   'P 1'
#
loop_
_entity.id
_entity.type
_entity.pdbx_description
1 polymer ?
#
loop_
_entity_poly.entity_id
_entity_poly.type
_entity_poly.pdbx_seq_one_letter_code
_entity_poly.pdbx_strand_id
1 'polypeptide(L)'
;MADNVEFSQKAQPASAQAGSASSDGLLDVNVVAADRPLWHGKARSATIPATSGGMGILPQHEPILTVLEKGRVTIVELDGTRRSFMVDDGFASFDSNRLTVAVERGEELNASQNASE
;
A
#
# COMPACT_ATOMS: atom_id res chain seq x y z
N MET A 1 35.37 51.20 -37.88
CA MET A 1 35.20 49.81 -38.34
C MET A 1 34.33 49.11 -37.33
N ALA A 2 33.17 48.64 -37.77
CA ALA A 2 32.23 47.90 -36.96
C ALA A 2 32.56 46.41 -37.10
N ASP A 3 32.59 45.69 -35.99
CA ASP A 3 32.53 44.24 -35.99
C ASP A 3 31.32 43.84 -35.14
N ASN A 4 30.35 43.28 -35.85
CA ASN A 4 29.06 42.83 -35.37
C ASN A 4 29.10 41.31 -35.23
N VAL A 5 28.32 40.78 -34.27
CA VAL A 5 27.77 39.41 -34.16
C VAL A 5 28.73 38.20 -34.00
N GLU A 6 28.59 37.44 -32.91
CA GLU A 6 27.69 36.28 -32.88
C GLU A 6 27.54 35.69 -31.45
N PHE A 7 26.27 35.41 -31.12
CA PHE A 7 25.79 34.74 -29.93
C PHE A 7 26.21 33.26 -29.97
N SER A 8 26.89 32.75 -28.95
CA SER A 8 27.02 31.30 -28.75
C SER A 8 26.56 30.92 -27.36
N GLN A 9 25.24 30.77 -27.28
CA GLN A 9 24.52 30.10 -26.21
C GLN A 9 24.97 28.64 -26.19
N LYS A 10 25.86 28.28 -25.26
CA LYS A 10 26.14 26.87 -24.96
C LYS A 10 24.90 26.27 -24.33
N ALA A 11 24.13 25.53 -25.14
CA ALA A 11 23.12 24.61 -24.68
C ALA A 11 23.74 23.61 -23.68
N GLN A 12 23.24 23.62 -22.44
CA GLN A 12 23.47 22.53 -21.50
C GLN A 12 22.52 21.37 -21.88
N PRO A 13 23.01 20.13 -21.92
CA PRO A 13 22.19 19.00 -22.29
C PRO A 13 21.13 18.73 -21.22
N ALA A 14 19.93 18.39 -21.70
CA ALA A 14 18.84 17.82 -20.93
C ALA A 14 19.33 16.56 -20.19
N SER A 15 19.78 16.74 -18.95
CA SER A 15 19.81 15.66 -17.97
C SER A 15 18.37 15.33 -17.63
N ALA A 16 17.85 14.34 -18.35
CA ALA A 16 16.72 13.48 -18.06
C ALA A 16 16.04 13.82 -16.72
N GLN A 17 14.82 14.36 -16.80
CA GLN A 17 13.82 14.13 -15.78
C GLN A 17 13.62 12.61 -15.71
N ALA A 18 14.34 11.95 -14.81
CA ALA A 18 13.91 10.68 -14.28
C ALA A 18 12.54 10.96 -13.65
N GLY A 19 11.48 10.57 -14.36
CA GLY A 19 10.13 10.66 -13.84
C GLY A 19 10.13 10.03 -12.45
N SER A 20 9.78 10.83 -11.44
CA SER A 20 9.34 10.32 -10.17
C SER A 20 8.18 9.37 -10.49
N ALA A 21 8.42 8.06 -10.45
CA ALA A 21 7.33 7.09 -10.39
C ALA A 21 6.60 7.41 -9.08
N SER A 22 5.55 8.21 -9.17
CA SER A 22 4.89 8.78 -8.03
C SER A 22 4.42 7.65 -7.13
N SER A 23 4.88 7.64 -5.89
CA SER A 23 4.39 6.78 -4.81
C SER A 23 2.86 6.91 -4.58
N ASP A 24 2.21 7.85 -5.27
CA ASP A 24 0.77 8.10 -5.37
C ASP A 24 -0.07 6.88 -5.75
N GLY A 25 0.51 5.88 -6.42
CA GLY A 25 -0.22 4.70 -6.90
C GLY A 25 -0.11 3.46 -6.02
N LEU A 26 0.53 3.54 -4.85
CA LEU A 26 0.80 2.37 -3.99
C LEU A 26 0.45 2.64 -2.54
N LEU A 27 0.05 1.58 -1.85
CA LEU A 27 -0.21 1.58 -0.42
C LEU A 27 1.04 1.18 0.35
N ASP A 28 1.31 1.88 1.44
CA ASP A 28 2.20 1.44 2.52
C ASP A 28 1.35 0.76 3.58
N VAL A 29 1.40 -0.57 3.64
CA VAL A 29 0.47 -1.35 4.46
C VAL A 29 1.24 -2.00 5.61
N ASN A 30 0.73 -1.80 6.82
CA ASN A 30 1.24 -2.39 8.05
C ASN A 30 0.13 -3.17 8.75
N VAL A 31 0.35 -4.46 9.00
CA VAL A 31 -0.56 -5.33 9.73
C VAL A 31 0.12 -5.79 11.01
N VAL A 32 -0.49 -5.45 12.15
CA VAL A 32 0.05 -5.74 13.47
C VAL A 32 -1.02 -6.42 14.34
N ALA A 33 -0.59 -7.44 15.07
CA ALA A 33 -1.36 -8.01 16.17
C ALA A 33 -0.85 -7.43 17.50
N ALA A 34 -1.62 -7.59 18.57
CA ALA A 34 -1.25 -7.09 19.90
C ALA A 34 0.07 -7.70 20.43
N ASP A 35 0.39 -8.93 20.03
CA ASP A 35 1.57 -9.67 20.45
C ASP A 35 2.77 -9.52 19.50
N ARG A 36 2.54 -9.29 18.20
CA ARG A 36 3.61 -9.22 17.18
C ARG A 36 3.18 -8.49 15.90
N PRO A 37 4.13 -7.93 15.14
CA PRO A 37 3.86 -7.55 13.75
C PRO A 37 3.55 -8.80 12.91
N LEU A 38 2.52 -8.72 12.06
CA LEU A 38 2.14 -9.81 11.16
C LEU A 38 2.77 -9.63 9.78
N TRP A 39 2.70 -8.42 9.22
CA TRP A 39 3.24 -8.14 7.89
C TRP A 39 3.39 -6.64 7.64
N HIS A 40 4.37 -6.27 6.82
CA HIS A 40 4.56 -4.90 6.36
C HIS A 40 5.10 -4.90 4.93
N GLY A 41 4.59 -4.01 4.08
CA GLY A 41 5.10 -3.86 2.73
C GLY A 41 4.30 -2.91 1.85
N LYS A 42 4.69 -2.85 0.58
CA LYS A 42 3.96 -2.11 -0.45
C LYS A 42 2.89 -2.98 -1.09
N ALA A 43 1.70 -2.41 -1.29
CA ALA A 43 0.56 -3.11 -1.88
C ALA A 43 -0.13 -2.25 -2.94
N ARG A 44 -0.83 -2.90 -3.87
CA ARG A 44 -1.72 -2.24 -4.84
C ARG A 44 -3.08 -1.94 -4.24
N SER A 45 -3.55 -2.82 -3.36
CA SER A 45 -4.82 -2.68 -2.67
C SER A 45 -4.86 -3.55 -1.42
N ALA A 46 -5.78 -3.23 -0.53
CA ALA A 46 -6.12 -4.06 0.61
C ALA A 46 -7.64 -4.21 0.72
N THR A 47 -8.09 -5.27 1.36
CA THR A 47 -9.50 -5.48 1.72
C THR A 47 -9.56 -5.81 3.19
N ILE A 48 -10.39 -5.08 3.94
CA ILE A 48 -10.53 -5.20 5.39
C ILE A 48 -11.98 -5.56 5.77
N PRO A 49 -12.19 -6.35 6.83
CA PRO A 49 -13.52 -6.68 7.34
C PRO A 49 -14.02 -5.58 8.28
N ALA A 50 -14.56 -4.48 7.73
CA ALA A 50 -15.16 -3.44 8.56
C ALA A 50 -16.53 -3.89 9.10
N THR A 51 -17.01 -3.27 10.19
CA THR A 51 -18.33 -3.56 10.79
C THR A 51 -19.52 -3.31 9.84
N SER A 52 -19.34 -2.47 8.82
CA SER A 52 -20.33 -2.23 7.76
C SER A 52 -20.25 -3.23 6.60
N GLY A 53 -19.31 -4.17 6.64
CA GLY A 53 -19.01 -5.14 5.60
C GLY A 53 -17.58 -5.05 5.08
N GLY A 54 -17.27 -5.85 4.04
CA GLY A 54 -15.95 -5.84 3.42
C GLY A 54 -15.65 -4.51 2.71
N MET A 55 -14.55 -3.86 3.08
CA MET A 55 -14.13 -2.57 2.53
C MET A 55 -12.82 -2.72 1.77
N GLY A 56 -12.80 -2.27 0.51
CA GLY A 56 -11.59 -2.21 -0.31
C GLY A 56 -10.89 -0.86 -0.18
N ILE A 57 -9.59 -0.89 0.14
CA ILE A 57 -8.74 0.30 0.23
C ILE A 57 -7.83 0.32 -1.00
N LEU A 58 -7.88 1.45 -1.71
CA LEU A 58 -7.07 1.75 -2.89
C LEU A 58 -6.18 2.97 -2.59
N PRO A 59 -5.12 3.19 -3.41
CA PRO A 59 -4.36 4.43 -3.35
C PRO A 59 -5.26 5.65 -3.53
N GLN A 60 -4.91 6.74 -2.86
CA GLN A 60 -5.61 8.02 -2.85
C GLN A 60 -7.05 7.97 -2.31
N HIS A 61 -7.37 6.96 -1.50
CA HIS A 61 -8.64 6.91 -0.77
C HIS A 61 -8.74 8.08 0.24
N GLU A 62 -9.96 8.48 0.57
CA GLU A 62 -10.17 9.44 1.67
C GLU A 62 -9.62 8.87 2.99
N PRO A 63 -9.08 9.70 3.90
CA PRO A 63 -8.63 9.23 5.20
C PRO A 63 -9.78 8.58 5.98
N ILE A 64 -9.52 7.42 6.57
CA ILE A 64 -10.52 6.68 7.34
C ILE A 64 -9.93 6.15 8.65
N LEU A 65 -10.80 6.04 9.65
CA LEU A 65 -10.58 5.26 10.86
C LEU A 65 -11.83 4.41 11.08
N THR A 66 -11.68 3.10 11.09
CA THR A 66 -12.80 2.16 11.22
C THR A 66 -12.48 1.02 12.17
N VAL A 67 -13.52 0.45 12.75
CA VAL A 67 -13.46 -0.77 13.56
C VAL A 67 -13.56 -1.98 12.63
N LEU A 68 -12.79 -3.01 12.95
CA LEU A 68 -12.78 -4.28 12.25
C LEU A 68 -13.55 -5.32 13.03
N GLU A 69 -14.30 -6.15 12.31
CA GLU A 69 -14.87 -7.39 12.85
C GLU A 69 -13.99 -8.57 12.50
N LYS A 70 -14.24 -9.69 13.18
CA LYS A 70 -13.62 -10.97 12.85
C LYS A 70 -13.83 -11.31 11.39
N GLY A 71 -12.73 -11.52 10.68
CA GLY A 71 -12.81 -11.75 9.25
C GLY A 71 -11.46 -11.90 8.57
N ARG A 72 -11.48 -11.74 7.24
CA ARG A 72 -10.29 -11.88 6.41
C ARG A 72 -9.80 -10.52 5.95
N VAL A 73 -8.55 -10.20 6.28
CA VAL A 73 -7.81 -9.12 5.64
C VAL A 73 -7.08 -9.68 4.44
N THR A 74 -7.22 -9.08 3.28
CA THR A 74 -6.52 -9.50 2.05
C THR A 74 -5.69 -8.35 1.51
N ILE A 75 -4.44 -8.62 1.17
CA ILE A 75 -3.51 -7.66 0.61
C ILE A 75 -3.10 -8.15 -0.78
N VAL A 76 -3.18 -7.27 -1.76
CA VAL A 76 -2.70 -7.53 -3.12
C VAL A 76 -1.35 -6.85 -3.29
N GLU A 77 -0.30 -7.65 -3.37
CA GLU A 77 1.08 -7.18 -3.51
C GLU A 77 1.35 -6.64 -4.93
N LEU A 78 2.55 -6.08 -5.12
CA LEU A 78 2.99 -5.44 -6.35
C LEU A 78 3.00 -6.37 -7.57
N ASP A 79 3.25 -7.65 -7.34
CA ASP A 79 3.29 -8.72 -8.34
C ASP A 79 1.90 -9.35 -8.60
N GLY A 80 0.88 -8.92 -7.85
CA GLY A 80 -0.46 -9.51 -7.88
C GLY A 80 -0.65 -10.69 -6.92
N THR A 81 0.39 -11.08 -6.18
CA THR A 81 0.29 -12.10 -5.13
C THR A 81 -0.70 -11.63 -4.07
N ARG A 82 -1.60 -12.54 -3.68
CA ARG A 82 -2.58 -12.28 -2.64
C ARG A 82 -2.11 -12.88 -1.34
N ARG A 83 -1.92 -12.03 -0.35
CA ARG A 83 -1.63 -12.42 1.02
C ARG A 83 -2.88 -12.22 1.85
N SER A 84 -3.28 -13.23 2.62
CA SER A 84 -4.51 -13.18 3.41
C SER A 84 -4.21 -13.44 4.87
N PHE A 85 -4.93 -12.76 5.76
CA PHE A 85 -4.84 -12.94 7.20
C PHE A 85 -6.23 -13.18 7.76
N MET A 86 -6.41 -14.21 8.58
CA MET A 86 -7.57 -14.29 9.46
C MET A 86 -7.28 -13.45 10.68
N VAL A 87 -8.18 -12.52 10.98
CA VAL A 87 -8.07 -11.64 12.15
C VAL A 87 -9.33 -11.76 12.99
N ASP A 88 -9.19 -11.55 14.30
CA ASP A 88 -10.33 -11.32 15.19
C ASP A 88 -10.79 -9.85 15.02
N ASP A 89 -11.02 -9.10 16.08
CA ASP A 89 -11.39 -7.70 16.05
C ASP A 89 -10.19 -6.75 16.13
N GLY A 90 -10.44 -5.47 15.82
CA GLY A 90 -9.42 -4.43 15.84
C GLY A 90 -9.84 -3.13 15.18
N PHE A 91 -8.86 -2.40 14.63
CA PHE A 91 -9.06 -1.13 13.96
C PHE A 91 -8.20 -1.05 12.70
N ALA A 92 -8.71 -0.34 11.70
CA ALA A 92 -7.92 0.07 10.54
C ALA A 92 -7.92 1.60 10.43
N SER A 93 -6.73 2.16 10.21
CA SER A 93 -6.55 3.58 9.91
C SER A 93 -5.87 3.73 8.55
N PHE A 94 -6.38 4.63 7.73
CA PHE A 94 -5.78 5.00 6.46
C PHE A 94 -5.58 6.51 6.39
N ASP A 95 -4.37 6.94 6.06
CA ASP A 95 -4.06 8.34 5.74
C ASP A 95 -2.83 8.40 4.84
N SER A 96 -2.80 9.34 3.89
CA SER A 96 -1.61 9.60 3.06
C SER A 96 -1.02 8.33 2.42
N ASN A 97 -1.87 7.46 1.87
CA ASN A 97 -1.52 6.15 1.29
C ASN A 97 -0.88 5.14 2.27
N ARG A 98 -1.03 5.36 3.58
CA ARG A 98 -0.59 4.46 4.63
C ARG A 98 -1.78 3.80 5.29
N LEU A 99 -1.87 2.48 5.14
CA LEU A 99 -2.86 1.66 5.83
C LEU A 99 -2.20 0.98 7.02
N THR A 100 -2.75 1.18 8.21
CA THR A 100 -2.41 0.39 9.40
C THR A 100 -3.63 -0.43 9.80
N VAL A 101 -3.43 -1.74 9.95
CA VAL A 101 -4.41 -2.70 10.44
C VAL A 101 -3.89 -3.24 11.76
N ALA A 102 -4.52 -2.86 12.86
CA ALA A 102 -4.17 -3.28 14.21
C ALA A 102 -5.27 -4.18 14.77
N VAL A 103 -4.92 -5.40 15.16
CA VAL A 103 -5.88 -6.42 15.61
C VAL A 103 -5.43 -7.05 16.92
N GLU A 104 -6.37 -7.63 17.67
CA GLU A 104 -6.02 -8.40 18.87
C GLU A 104 -5.21 -9.65 18.52
N ARG A 105 -5.70 -10.42 17.54
CA ARG A 105 -5.04 -11.63 17.03
C ARG A 105 -5.15 -11.70 15.51
N GLY A 106 -4.14 -12.25 14.87
CA GLY A 106 -4.20 -12.59 13.46
C GLY A 106 -3.16 -13.62 13.01
N GLU A 107 -3.53 -14.36 11.97
CA GLU A 107 -2.72 -15.44 11.39
C GLU A 107 -2.73 -15.37 9.87
N GLU A 108 -1.56 -15.52 9.25
CA GLU A 108 -1.44 -15.58 7.79
C GLU A 108 -2.01 -16.90 7.25
N LEU A 109 -2.93 -16.78 6.29
CA LEU A 109 -3.48 -17.89 5.54
C LEU A 109 -2.53 -18.26 4.42
N ASN A 110 -1.69 -19.26 4.65
CA ASN A 110 -0.84 -19.83 3.62
C ASN A 110 -1.69 -20.64 2.62
N ALA A 111 -1.62 -20.33 1.33
CA ALA A 111 -2.39 -20.97 0.27
C ALA A 111 -2.02 -22.45 0.00
N SER A 112 -1.30 -23.12 0.91
CA SER A 112 -0.66 -24.42 0.67
C SER A 112 -0.98 -25.51 1.71
N GLN A 113 -1.85 -25.26 2.69
CA GLN A 113 -2.04 -26.21 3.81
C GLN A 113 -3.35 -27.03 3.78
N ASN A 114 -4.23 -26.87 2.79
CA ASN A 114 -5.54 -27.56 2.75
C ASN A 114 -5.75 -28.43 1.50
N ALA A 115 -4.69 -29.01 0.93
CA ALA A 115 -4.80 -29.93 -0.20
C ALA A 115 -4.02 -31.22 0.08
N SER A 116 -4.51 -32.05 1.00
CA SER A 116 -4.29 -33.51 1.07
C SER A 116 -4.94 -34.09 2.33
N GLU A 117 -6.24 -34.40 2.26
CA GLU A 117 -6.84 -35.54 2.98
C GLU A 117 -7.73 -36.30 2.00
#